data_AF-A0A2G6R607-F1
#
_entry.id   AF-A0A2G6R607-F1
#
_cell.length_a   1.000
_cell.length_b   1.000
_cell.length_c   1.000
_cell.angle_alpha   90.00
_cell.angle_beta   90.00
_cell.angle_gamma   90.00
#
_symmetry.space_group_name_H-M   'P 1'
#
loop_
_entity.id
_entity.type
_entity.pdbx_description
1 polymer ?
#
loop_
_entity_poly.entity_id
_entity_poly.type
_entity_poly.pdbx_seq_one_letter_code
_entity_poly.pdbx_strand_id
1 'polypeptide(L)'
;MQDYPKLKKMVFDLNSRVKALEISLPKWISLGDAAKDLKVSRDTLRKYLKANFEPEVDFKKIGAKLYISRDTLFLVRTHYEK
;
A
#
# COMPACT_ATOMS: atom_id res chain seq x y z
N MET A 1 -12.02 35.23 -2.00
CA MET A 1 -12.34 34.49 -0.76
C MET A 1 -13.61 33.61 -0.85
N GLN A 2 -14.46 33.74 -1.88
CA GLN A 2 -15.75 33.01 -2.00
C GLN A 2 -15.64 31.50 -2.31
N ASP A 3 -14.51 31.00 -2.83
CA ASP A 3 -14.37 29.58 -3.21
C ASP A 3 -13.99 28.64 -2.08
N TYR A 4 -13.57 29.16 -0.93
CA TYR A 4 -13.05 28.35 0.18
C TYR A 4 -14.07 27.31 0.73
N PRO A 5 -15.36 27.64 0.93
CA PRO A 5 -16.36 26.67 1.37
C PRO A 5 -16.60 25.56 0.34
N LYS A 6 -16.56 25.91 -0.95
CA LYS A 6 -16.75 24.95 -2.07
C LYS A 6 -15.56 24.00 -2.17
N LEU A 7 -14.34 24.52 -2.09
CA LEU A 7 -13.12 23.72 -2.05
C LEU A 7 -13.09 22.77 -0.84
N LYS A 8 -13.47 23.26 0.34
CA LYS A 8 -13.54 22.43 1.56
C LYS A 8 -14.51 21.26 1.39
N LYS A 9 -15.67 21.50 0.77
CA LYS A 9 -16.65 20.45 0.47
C LYS A 9 -16.10 19.42 -0.52
N MET A 10 -15.43 19.87 -1.59
CA MET A 10 -14.81 18.97 -2.57
C MET A 10 -13.73 18.08 -1.94
N VAL A 11 -12.87 18.64 -1.08
CA VAL A 11 -11.84 17.87 -0.36
C VAL A 11 -12.49 16.85 0.58
N PHE A 12 -13.55 17.22 1.28
CA PHE A 12 -14.29 16.31 2.15
C PHE A 12 -14.91 15.13 1.38
N ASP A 13 -15.55 15.41 0.23
CA ASP A 13 -16.15 14.38 -0.60
C ASP A 13 -15.10 13.43 -1.19
N LEU A 14 -13.96 13.97 -1.65
CA LEU A 14 -12.84 13.16 -2.14
C LEU A 14 -12.30 12.24 -1.04
N ASN A 15 -12.04 12.77 0.16
CA ASN A 15 -11.53 11.99 1.28
C ASN A 15 -12.51 10.89 1.71
N SER A 16 -13.81 11.18 1.69
CA SER A 16 -14.85 10.20 2.03
C SER A 16 -14.87 9.04 1.02
N ARG A 17 -14.72 9.34 -0.28
CA ARG A 17 -14.66 8.33 -1.34
C ARG A 17 -13.38 7.49 -1.26
N VAL A 18 -12.24 8.11 -0.98
CA VAL A 18 -10.96 7.39 -0.78
C VAL A 18 -11.06 6.43 0.41
N LYS A 19 -11.58 6.89 1.56
CA LYS A 19 -11.79 6.02 2.73
C LYS A 19 -12.72 4.85 2.43
N ALA A 20 -13.79 5.07 1.68
CA ALA A 20 -14.69 3.98 1.29
C ALA A 20 -13.97 2.93 0.41
N LEU A 21 -13.12 3.37 -0.51
CA LEU A 21 -12.30 2.48 -1.33
C LEU A 21 -11.25 1.74 -0.49
N GLU A 22 -10.62 2.39 0.50
CA GLU A 22 -9.68 1.76 1.42
C GLU A 22 -10.33 0.62 2.23
N ILE A 23 -11.61 0.73 2.60
CA ILE A 23 -12.31 -0.37 3.30
C ILE A 23 -12.49 -1.58 2.38
N SER A 24 -12.70 -1.35 1.08
CA SER A 24 -12.90 -2.41 0.09
C SER A 24 -11.62 -3.15 -0.31
N LEU A 25 -10.45 -2.53 -0.10
CA LEU A 25 -9.17 -3.10 -0.47
C LEU A 25 -8.64 -4.06 0.60
N PRO A 26 -8.05 -5.19 0.20
CA PRO A 26 -7.46 -6.13 1.14
C PRO A 26 -6.31 -5.46 1.91
N LYS A 27 -6.31 -5.62 3.24
CA LYS A 27 -5.22 -5.13 4.12
C LYS A 27 -3.87 -5.81 3.84
N TRP A 28 -3.92 -7.03 3.34
CA TRP A 28 -2.75 -7.87 3.07
C TRP A 28 -2.75 -8.28 1.61
N ILE A 29 -1.65 -7.99 0.93
CA ILE A 29 -1.46 -8.24 -0.49
C ILE A 29 -0.39 -9.31 -0.64
N SER A 30 -0.59 -10.26 -1.55
CA SER A 30 0.43 -11.30 -1.73
C SER A 30 1.71 -10.67 -2.27
N LEU A 31 2.87 -11.13 -1.77
CA LEU A 31 4.16 -10.64 -2.26
C LEU A 31 4.31 -10.86 -3.78
N GLY A 32 3.67 -11.91 -4.30
CA GLY A 32 3.68 -12.21 -5.72
C GLY A 32 2.93 -11.19 -6.56
N ASP A 33 1.82 -10.66 -6.06
CA ASP A 33 1.04 -9.62 -6.75
C ASP A 33 1.71 -8.26 -6.59
N ALA A 34 2.19 -7.93 -5.39
CA ALA A 34 2.98 -6.73 -5.13
C ALA A 34 4.22 -6.64 -6.03
N ALA A 35 4.95 -7.75 -6.19
CA ALA A 35 6.13 -7.79 -7.06
C ALA A 35 5.80 -7.56 -8.54
N LYS A 36 4.67 -8.09 -9.02
CA LYS A 36 4.20 -7.86 -10.40
C LYS A 36 3.84 -6.39 -10.62
N ASP A 37 3.11 -5.81 -9.68
CA ASP A 37 2.70 -4.40 -9.71
C ASP A 37 3.91 -3.45 -9.73
N LEU A 38 4.89 -3.73 -8.87
CA LEU A 38 6.15 -2.98 -8.77
C LEU A 38 7.16 -3.29 -9.88
N LYS A 39 6.88 -4.24 -10.78
CA LYS A 39 7.80 -4.73 -11.84
C LYS A 39 9.17 -5.17 -11.31
N VAL A 40 9.21 -5.76 -10.12
CA VAL A 40 10.43 -6.30 -9.49
C VAL A 40 10.31 -7.80 -9.28
N SER A 41 11.46 -8.48 -9.11
CA SER A 41 11.44 -9.90 -8.74
C SER A 41 10.89 -10.09 -7.33
N ARG A 42 10.20 -11.22 -7.08
CA ARG A 42 9.72 -11.56 -5.73
C ARG A 42 10.86 -11.66 -4.71
N ASP A 43 12.02 -12.15 -5.13
CA ASP A 43 13.19 -12.29 -4.25
C ASP A 43 13.78 -10.92 -3.89
N THR A 44 13.87 -10.00 -4.85
CA THR A 44 14.26 -8.60 -4.63
C THR A 44 13.35 -7.94 -3.62
N LEU A 45 12.03 -8.04 -3.82
CA LEU A 45 11.06 -7.44 -2.90
C LEU A 45 11.13 -8.10 -1.51
N ARG A 46 11.31 -9.42 -1.44
CA ARG A 46 11.49 -10.13 -0.16
C ARG A 46 12.74 -9.66 0.60
N LYS A 47 13.87 -9.51 -0.09
CA LYS A 47 15.12 -9.01 0.49
C LYS A 47 14.96 -7.58 1.00
N TYR A 48 14.31 -6.73 0.21
CA TYR A 48 14.01 -5.35 0.59
C TYR A 48 13.13 -5.29 1.85
N LEU A 49 12.06 -6.08 1.91
CA LEU A 49 11.19 -6.13 3.09
C LEU A 49 11.94 -6.56 4.35
N LYS A 50 12.71 -7.63 4.27
CA LYS A 50 13.49 -8.13 5.41
C LYS A 50 14.55 -7.14 5.93
N ALA A 51 15.03 -6.24 5.08
CA ALA A 51 16.07 -5.28 5.44
C ALA A 51 15.52 -3.97 6.02
N ASN A 52 14.27 -3.60 5.69
CA ASN A 52 13.73 -2.26 5.97
C ASN A 52 12.45 -2.25 6.81
N PHE A 53 11.83 -3.40 7.04
CA PHE A 53 10.50 -3.50 7.64
C PHE A 53 10.42 -4.63 8.68
N GLU A 54 9.40 -4.57 9.53
CA GLU A 54 9.24 -5.49 10.66
C GLU A 54 8.35 -6.70 10.29
N PRO A 55 8.81 -7.95 10.49
CA PRO A 55 7.98 -9.13 10.31
C PRO A 55 6.75 -9.12 11.23
N GLU A 56 5.65 -9.73 10.79
CA GLU A 56 4.35 -9.78 11.47
C GLU A 56 3.60 -8.43 11.60
N VAL A 57 4.30 -7.31 11.45
CA VAL A 57 3.72 -5.95 11.39
C VAL A 57 3.54 -5.50 9.94
N ASP A 58 4.63 -5.44 9.19
CA ASP A 58 4.66 -4.91 7.82
C ASP A 58 4.49 -5.99 6.75
N PHE A 59 4.99 -7.18 7.06
CA PHE A 59 4.87 -8.34 6.18
C PHE A 59 4.82 -9.61 7.01
N LYS A 60 4.04 -10.60 6.56
CA LYS A 60 3.89 -11.84 7.30
C LYS A 60 3.73 -13.03 6.39
N LYS A 61 4.02 -14.21 6.94
CA LYS A 61 3.85 -15.48 6.21
C LYS A 61 2.52 -16.11 6.62
N ILE A 62 1.64 -16.36 5.65
CA ILE A 62 0.40 -17.11 5.85
C ILE A 62 0.49 -18.39 5.01
N GLY A 63 0.60 -19.54 5.69
CA GLY A 63 0.88 -20.82 5.05
C GLY A 63 2.22 -20.81 4.30
N ALA A 64 2.20 -21.12 3.01
CA ALA A 64 3.40 -21.11 2.17
C ALA A 64 3.71 -19.74 1.52
N LYS A 65 2.81 -18.75 1.65
CA LYS A 65 2.90 -17.47 0.94
C LYS A 65 3.29 -16.33 1.88
N LEU A 66 4.04 -15.36 1.34
CA LEU A 66 4.34 -14.11 2.03
C LEU A 66 3.35 -13.04 1.59
N TYR A 67 2.91 -12.24 2.54
CA TYR A 67 2.01 -11.12 2.35
C TYR A 67 2.66 -9.85 2.88
N ILE A 68 2.42 -8.74 2.20
CA ILE A 68 2.83 -7.41 2.59
C ILE A 68 1.57 -6.63 3.01
N SER A 69 1.69 -5.80 4.05
CA SER A 69 0.63 -4.89 4.42
C SER A 69 0.44 -3.85 3.30
N ARG A 70 -0.79 -3.36 3.14
CA ARG A 70 -1.07 -2.31 2.16
C ARG A 70 -0.27 -1.03 2.44
N ASP A 71 -0.14 -0.65 3.71
CA ASP A 71 0.53 0.58 4.12
C ASP A 71 2.02 0.49 3.80
N THR A 72 2.64 -0.66 4.09
CA THR A 72 4.01 -0.97 3.70
C THR A 72 4.16 -0.97 2.17
N LEU A 73 3.21 -1.51 1.41
CA LEU A 73 3.27 -1.49 -0.05
C LEU A 73 3.30 -0.07 -0.63
N PHE A 74 2.56 0.87 -0.05
CA PHE A 74 2.62 2.28 -0.45
C PHE A 74 4.01 2.87 -0.23
N LEU A 75 4.64 2.58 0.90
CA LEU A 75 6.02 3.02 1.17
C LEU A 75 7.00 2.40 0.17
N VAL A 76 6.86 1.12 -0.11
CA VAL A 76 7.69 0.41 -1.09
C VAL A 76 7.51 1.00 -2.50
N ARG A 77 6.29 1.35 -2.93
CA ARG A 77 6.05 2.00 -4.23
C ARG A 77 6.87 3.28 -4.39
N THR A 78 6.90 4.14 -3.37
CA THR A 78 7.69 5.39 -3.43
C THR A 78 9.20 5.16 -3.60
N HIS A 79 9.71 3.98 -3.25
CA HIS A 79 11.10 3.62 -3.47
C HIS A 79 11.38 3.21 -4.92
N TYR A 80 10.47 2.45 -5.55
CA TYR A 80 10.65 1.86 -6.88
C TYR A 80 10.07 2.69 -8.04
N GLU A 81 9.15 3.63 -7.77
CA GLU A 81 8.56 4.52 -8.78
C GLU A 81 9.35 5.82 -8.99
N LYS A 82 10.60 5.91 -8.50
CA LYS A 82 11.54 6.97 -8.87
C LYS A 82 12.02 6.81 -10.31
#